data_AF-A0A5A7NFS3-F1
#
_entry.id   AF-A0A5A7NFS3-F1
#
_cell.length_a   1.000
_cell.length_b   1.000
_cell.length_c   1.000
_cell.angle_alpha   90.00
_cell.angle_beta   90.00
_cell.angle_gamma   90.00
#
_symmetry.space_group_name_H-M   'P 1'
#
loop_
_entity.id
_entity.type
_entity.pdbx_description
1 polymer ?
#
loop_
_entity_poly.entity_id
_entity_poly.type
_entity_poly.pdbx_seq_one_letter_code
_entity_poly.pdbx_strand_id
1 'polypeptide(L)'
;MRGGLMDLEFIVQYLLLREGARHPQIFTPRLDDCLDHLVTAKALDPDDGRVLKQAHSLYHAVQSLLRLTLGDNPDEDGFVPELRAALARATAFERFEDMRQSMLDMQARVFALYHKIIERNIA
;
A
#
# COMPACT_ATOMS: atom_id res chain seq x y z
N MET A 1 -8.04 10.56 4.36
CA MET A 1 -7.18 9.73 5.24
C MET A 1 -5.75 9.85 4.77
N ARG A 2 -4.80 10.06 5.68
CA ARG A 2 -3.36 9.99 5.41
C ARG A 2 -2.89 8.56 5.74
N GLY A 3 -1.92 8.02 5.02
CA GLY A 3 -1.36 6.67 5.16
C GLY A 3 -1.97 5.59 4.26
N GLY A 4 -2.92 5.95 3.39
CA GLY A 4 -3.61 4.99 2.51
C GLY A 4 -2.81 4.59 1.26
N LEU A 5 -3.49 3.95 0.30
CA LEU A 5 -2.90 3.55 -0.99
C LEU A 5 -2.24 4.72 -1.74
N MET A 6 -2.85 5.91 -1.68
CA MET A 6 -2.33 7.11 -2.34
C MET A 6 -0.94 7.50 -1.82
N ASP A 7 -0.70 7.46 -0.51
CA ASP A 7 0.62 7.80 0.06
C ASP A 7 1.68 6.76 -0.34
N LEU A 8 1.29 5.49 -0.37
CA LEU A 8 2.14 4.40 -0.85
C LEU A 8 2.53 4.59 -2.32
N GLU A 9 1.55 4.85 -3.19
CA GLU A 9 1.79 5.10 -4.62
C GLU A 9 2.68 6.32 -4.81
N PHE A 10 2.49 7.36 -4.01
CA PHE A 10 3.31 8.57 -4.06
C PHE A 10 4.76 8.31 -3.65
N ILE A 11 5.01 7.52 -2.59
CA ILE A 11 6.36 7.07 -2.20
C ILE A 11 7.04 6.38 -3.39
N VAL A 12 6.35 5.45 -4.04
CA VAL A 12 6.91 4.68 -5.15
C VAL A 12 7.19 5.59 -6.35
N GLN A 13 6.23 6.41 -6.75
CA GLN A 13 6.39 7.34 -7.87
C GLN A 13 7.54 8.32 -7.62
N TYR A 14 7.67 8.85 -6.40
CA TYR A 14 8.79 9.69 -6.01
C TYR A 14 10.13 8.97 -6.19
N LEU A 15 10.27 7.73 -5.69
CA LEU A 15 11.50 6.95 -5.83
C LEU A 15 11.82 6.63 -7.30
N LEU A 16 10.81 6.30 -8.09
CA LEU A 16 10.95 6.08 -9.53
C LEU A 16 11.49 7.32 -10.26
N LEU A 17 10.96 8.49 -9.94
CA LEU A 17 11.41 9.76 -10.53
C LEU A 17 12.84 10.12 -10.06
N ARG A 18 13.16 9.89 -8.79
CA ARG A 18 14.47 10.20 -8.21
C ARG A 18 15.58 9.30 -8.76
N GLU A 19 15.32 8.01 -8.90
CA GLU A 19 16.33 6.99 -9.18
C GLU A 19 16.35 6.54 -10.65
N GLY A 20 15.27 6.79 -11.39
CA GLY A 20 15.05 6.20 -12.72
C GLY A 20 16.13 6.51 -13.75
N ALA A 21 16.77 7.68 -13.66
CA ALA A 21 17.89 8.02 -14.54
C ALA A 21 19.15 7.15 -14.29
N ARG A 22 19.39 6.75 -13.04
CA ARG A 22 20.55 5.94 -12.64
C ARG A 22 20.28 4.44 -12.72
N HIS A 23 19.02 4.04 -12.54
CA HIS A 23 18.60 2.65 -12.43
C HIS A 23 17.38 2.36 -13.33
N PRO A 24 17.50 2.36 -14.66
CA PRO A 24 16.35 2.20 -15.56
C PRO A 24 15.53 0.91 -15.35
N GLN A 25 16.14 -0.13 -14.78
CA GLN A 25 15.47 -1.40 -14.47
C GLN A 25 14.34 -1.27 -13.43
N ILE A 26 14.28 -0.18 -12.65
CA ILE A 26 13.21 0.02 -11.65
C ILE A 26 11.83 0.23 -12.29
N PHE A 27 11.78 0.60 -13.58
CA PHE A 27 10.53 0.77 -14.31
C PHE A 27 9.94 -0.58 -14.72
N THR A 28 9.05 -1.11 -13.90
CA THR A 28 8.30 -2.35 -14.16
C THR A 28 6.80 -2.11 -14.05
N PRO A 29 5.96 -2.89 -14.77
CA PRO A 29 4.51 -2.76 -14.68
C PRO A 29 3.94 -3.29 -13.36
N ARG A 30 4.66 -4.20 -12.69
CA ARG A 30 4.27 -4.79 -11.41
C ARG A 30 4.93 -4.02 -10.28
N LEU A 31 4.12 -3.56 -9.33
CA LEU A 31 4.60 -2.78 -8.19
C LEU A 31 5.59 -3.56 -7.32
N ASP A 32 5.31 -4.84 -7.08
CA ASP A 32 6.18 -5.68 -6.24
C ASP A 32 7.59 -5.80 -6.83
N ASP A 33 7.69 -5.95 -8.16
CA ASP A 33 8.97 -6.03 -8.89
C ASP A 33 9.70 -4.68 -8.83
N CYS A 34 8.95 -3.56 -8.93
CA CYS A 34 9.49 -2.21 -8.80
C CYS A 34 10.11 -2.01 -7.41
N LEU A 35 9.41 -2.41 -6.36
CA LEU A 35 9.90 -2.36 -4.98
C LEU A 35 11.17 -3.23 -4.79
N ASP A 36 11.22 -4.43 -5.40
CA ASP A 36 12.43 -5.27 -5.36
C ASP A 36 13.62 -4.63 -6.06
N HIS A 37 13.39 -3.99 -7.21
CA HIS A 37 14.44 -3.29 -7.94
C HIS A 37 14.92 -2.05 -7.20
N LEU A 38 14.03 -1.31 -6.52
CA LEU A 38 14.39 -0.17 -5.67
C LEU A 38 15.23 -0.61 -4.46
N VAL A 39 14.91 -1.75 -3.85
CA VAL A 39 15.72 -2.34 -2.77
C VAL A 39 17.09 -2.79 -3.30
N THR A 40 17.12 -3.46 -4.46
CA THR A 40 18.37 -3.89 -5.11
C THR A 40 19.27 -2.71 -5.48
N ALA A 41 18.68 -1.61 -5.92
CA ALA A 41 19.37 -0.34 -6.21
C ALA A 41 19.81 0.42 -4.94
N LYS A 42 19.46 -0.08 -3.74
CA LYS A 42 19.69 0.58 -2.43
C LYS A 42 19.00 1.94 -2.30
N ALA A 43 17.97 2.19 -3.12
CA ALA A 43 17.16 3.40 -3.04
C ALA A 43 16.05 3.30 -1.99
N LEU A 44 15.74 2.08 -1.56
CA LEU A 44 14.74 1.74 -0.55
C LEU A 44 15.33 0.70 0.41
N ASP A 45 15.10 0.90 1.70
CA ASP A 45 15.51 -0.09 2.71
C ASP A 45 14.69 -1.39 2.54
N PRO A 46 15.29 -2.58 2.68
CA PRO A 46 14.57 -3.85 2.54
C PRO A 46 13.35 -3.97 3.47
N ASP A 47 13.43 -3.45 4.70
CA ASP A 47 12.33 -3.53 5.66
C ASP A 47 11.19 -2.61 5.25
N ASP A 48 11.51 -1.39 4.82
CA ASP A 48 10.55 -0.44 4.26
C ASP A 48 9.87 -1.03 3.02
N GLY A 49 10.63 -1.67 2.12
CA GLY A 49 10.11 -2.35 0.95
C GLY A 49 9.13 -3.47 1.29
N ARG A 50 9.43 -4.28 2.32
CA ARG A 50 8.50 -5.30 2.83
C ARG A 50 7.22 -4.68 3.37
N VAL A 51 7.29 -3.56 4.10
CA VAL A 51 6.11 -2.84 4.59
C VAL A 51 5.23 -2.39 3.43
N LEU A 52 5.82 -1.75 2.40
CA LEU A 52 5.07 -1.24 1.25
C LEU A 52 4.41 -2.37 0.46
N LYS A 53 5.07 -3.52 0.28
CA LYS A 53 4.46 -4.70 -0.37
C LYS A 53 3.26 -5.25 0.40
N GLN A 54 3.40 -5.37 1.72
CA GLN A 54 2.31 -5.83 2.60
C GLN A 54 1.13 -4.86 2.54
N ALA A 55 1.40 -3.55 2.63
CA ALA A 55 0.39 -2.51 2.52
C ALA A 55 -0.34 -2.55 1.17
N HIS A 56 0.41 -2.64 0.06
CA HIS A 56 -0.16 -2.71 -1.27
C HIS A 56 -1.09 -3.91 -1.43
N SER A 57 -0.65 -5.10 -1.00
CA SER A 57 -1.47 -6.31 -1.09
C SER A 57 -2.76 -6.19 -0.28
N LEU A 58 -2.69 -5.67 0.95
CA LEU A 58 -3.86 -5.46 1.82
C LEU A 58 -4.84 -4.46 1.20
N TYR A 59 -4.36 -3.28 0.81
CA TYR A 59 -5.21 -2.22 0.26
C TYR A 59 -5.80 -2.60 -1.09
N HIS A 60 -5.01 -3.23 -1.97
CA HIS A 60 -5.48 -3.68 -3.27
C HIS A 60 -6.56 -4.76 -3.14
N ALA A 61 -6.41 -5.72 -2.21
CA ALA A 61 -7.42 -6.74 -1.97
C ALA A 61 -8.76 -6.13 -1.50
N VAL A 62 -8.70 -5.22 -0.52
CA VAL A 62 -9.88 -4.51 0.00
C VAL A 62 -10.55 -3.68 -1.09
N GLN A 63 -9.79 -2.80 -1.76
CA GLN A 63 -10.32 -1.93 -2.81
C GLN A 63 -10.90 -2.74 -3.98
N SER A 64 -10.23 -3.82 -4.38
CA SER A 64 -10.72 -4.67 -5.48
C SER A 64 -12.05 -5.30 -5.12
N LEU A 65 -12.18 -5.86 -3.92
CA LEU A 65 -13.43 -6.48 -3.49
C LEU A 65 -14.55 -5.45 -3.40
N LEU A 66 -14.29 -4.32 -2.73
CA LEU A 66 -15.28 -3.24 -2.59
C LEU A 66 -15.73 -2.71 -3.95
N ARG A 67 -14.81 -2.50 -4.89
CA ARG A 67 -15.14 -2.03 -6.24
C ARG A 67 -16.02 -3.03 -7.00
N LEU A 68 -15.76 -4.32 -6.86
CA LEU A 68 -16.56 -5.37 -7.49
C LEU A 68 -17.96 -5.51 -6.86
N THR A 69 -18.12 -5.18 -5.58
CA THR A 69 -19.39 -5.35 -4.86
C THR A 69 -20.26 -4.10 -4.80
N LEU A 70 -19.65 -2.93 -4.63
CA LEU A 70 -20.34 -1.67 -4.34
C LEU A 70 -20.01 -0.55 -5.35
N GLY A 71 -19.07 -0.76 -6.26
CA GLY A 71 -18.62 0.26 -7.20
C GLY A 71 -17.68 1.29 -6.56
N ASP A 72 -17.82 2.55 -6.97
CA ASP A 72 -16.93 3.63 -6.53
C ASP A 72 -17.38 4.25 -5.20
N ASN A 73 -16.40 4.70 -4.39
CA ASN A 73 -16.61 5.36 -3.10
C ASN A 73 -17.56 4.61 -2.14
N PRO A 74 -17.23 3.36 -1.78
CA PRO A 74 -18.03 2.55 -0.86
C PRO A 74 -18.12 3.20 0.52
N ASP A 75 -19.32 3.22 1.10
CA ASP A 75 -19.57 3.62 2.48
C ASP A 75 -19.55 2.40 3.41
N GLU A 76 -18.76 2.45 4.48
CA GLU A 76 -18.64 1.35 5.44
C GLU A 76 -19.96 1.08 6.18
N ASP A 77 -20.81 2.10 6.33
CA ASP A 77 -22.16 1.94 6.92
C ASP A 77 -23.04 1.00 6.09
N GLY A 78 -22.75 0.86 4.80
CA GLY A 78 -23.41 -0.07 3.87
C GLY A 78 -22.87 -1.51 3.92
N PHE A 79 -21.86 -1.81 4.75
CA PHE A 79 -21.21 -3.13 4.73
C PHE A 79 -22.04 -4.16 5.50
N VAL A 80 -22.79 -4.96 4.74
CA VAL A 80 -23.50 -6.13 5.26
C VAL A 80 -22.54 -7.18 5.85
N PRO A 81 -22.98 -8.01 6.81
CA PRO A 81 -22.12 -9.00 7.49
C PRO A 81 -21.35 -9.93 6.54
N GLU A 82 -21.97 -10.34 5.44
CA GLU A 82 -21.38 -11.23 4.43
C GLU A 82 -20.20 -10.56 3.71
N LEU A 83 -20.33 -9.26 3.42
CA LEU A 83 -19.25 -8.46 2.82
C LEU A 83 -18.10 -8.27 3.82
N ARG A 84 -18.41 -7.97 5.09
CA ARG A 84 -17.39 -7.88 6.16
C ARG A 84 -16.61 -9.19 6.29
N ALA A 85 -17.30 -10.33 6.28
CA ALA A 85 -16.66 -11.65 6.31
C ALA A 85 -15.86 -11.93 5.03
N ALA A 86 -16.34 -11.52 3.85
CA ALA A 86 -15.60 -11.66 2.60
C ALA A 86 -14.32 -10.82 2.56
N LEU A 87 -14.37 -9.59 3.06
CA LEU A 87 -13.20 -8.70 3.19
C LEU A 87 -12.13 -9.30 4.10
N ALA A 88 -12.53 -9.80 5.27
CA ALA A 88 -11.61 -10.48 6.19
C ALA A 88 -10.93 -11.68 5.52
N ARG A 89 -11.70 -12.59 4.89
CA ARG A 89 -11.13 -13.76 4.21
C ARG A 89 -10.22 -13.38 3.04
N ALA A 90 -10.60 -12.40 2.23
CA ALA A 90 -9.81 -11.94 1.07
C ALA A 90 -8.45 -11.36 1.48
N THR A 91 -8.31 -10.94 2.73
CA THR A 91 -7.11 -10.34 3.32
C THR A 91 -6.42 -11.26 4.33
N ALA A 92 -6.83 -12.53 4.39
CA ALA A 92 -6.30 -13.56 5.30
C ALA A 92 -6.53 -13.28 6.81
N PHE A 93 -7.58 -12.53 7.16
CA PHE A 93 -8.04 -12.36 8.53
C PHE A 93 -9.30 -13.19 8.81
N GLU A 94 -9.47 -13.63 10.05
CA GLU A 94 -10.68 -14.34 10.47
C GLU A 94 -11.86 -13.39 10.71
N ARG A 95 -11.58 -12.19 11.23
CA ARG A 95 -12.59 -11.18 11.58
C ARG A 95 -12.34 -9.87 10.88
N PHE A 96 -13.42 -9.20 10.50
CA PHE A 96 -13.36 -7.86 9.89
C PHE A 96 -12.67 -6.84 10.80
N GLU A 97 -12.89 -6.91 12.11
CA GLU A 97 -12.26 -5.98 13.06
C GLU A 97 -10.73 -6.13 13.12
N ASP A 98 -10.22 -7.37 13.01
CA ASP A 98 -8.78 -7.63 13.01
C ASP A 98 -8.14 -7.09 11.73
N MET A 99 -8.81 -7.29 10.58
CA MET A 99 -8.42 -6.68 9.30
C MET A 99 -8.43 -5.16 9.39
N ARG A 100 -9.51 -4.58 9.93
CA ARG A 100 -9.66 -3.12 10.09
C ARG A 100 -8.55 -2.54 10.95
N GLN A 101 -8.23 -3.19 12.07
CA GLN A 101 -7.12 -2.78 12.92
C GLN A 101 -5.79 -2.87 12.18
N SER A 102 -5.54 -3.98 11.47
CA SER A 102 -4.33 -4.12 10.65
C SER A 102 -4.23 -3.06 9.55
N MET A 103 -5.35 -2.62 8.97
CA MET A 103 -5.35 -1.51 8.01
C MET A 103 -4.94 -0.20 8.66
N LEU A 104 -5.45 0.12 9.87
CA LEU A 104 -5.08 1.32 10.61
C LEU A 104 -3.60 1.33 10.98
N ASP A 105 -3.09 0.20 11.47
CA ASP A 105 -1.68 0.05 11.81
C ASP A 105 -0.79 0.20 10.57
N MET A 106 -1.22 -0.37 9.44
CA MET A 106 -0.51 -0.23 8.17
C MET A 106 -0.53 1.21 7.66
N GLN A 107 -1.64 1.93 7.83
CA GLN A 107 -1.73 3.35 7.46
C GLN A 107 -0.73 4.18 8.25
N ALA A 108 -0.62 3.96 9.56
CA ALA A 108 0.37 4.65 10.39
C ALA A 108 1.81 4.36 9.93
N ARG A 109 2.11 3.09 9.56
CA ARG A 109 3.43 2.70 9.06
C ARG A 109 3.75 3.35 7.71
N VAL A 110 2.83 3.32 6.75
CA VAL A 110 3.00 3.95 5.43
C VAL A 110 3.17 5.47 5.59
N PHE A 111 2.39 6.10 6.46
CA PHE A 111 2.52 7.51 6.75
C PHE A 111 3.91 7.86 7.33
N ALA A 112 4.42 7.06 8.28
CA ALA A 112 5.78 7.24 8.79
C ALA A 112 6.84 7.07 7.69
N LEU A 113 6.66 6.13 6.76
CA LEU A 113 7.55 5.96 5.60
C LEU A 113 7.50 7.14 4.64
N TYR A 114 6.31 7.71 4.39
CA TYR A 114 6.15 8.92 3.59
C TYR A 114 7.02 10.06 4.16
N HIS A 115 6.90 10.34 5.46
CA HIS A 115 7.72 11.34 6.14
C HIS A 115 9.22 11.02 6.06
N LYS A 116 9.60 9.76 6.31
CA LYS A 116 11.00 9.31 6.26
C LYS A 116 11.64 9.50 4.88
N ILE A 117 10.91 9.18 3.81
CA ILE A 117 11.44 9.10 2.45
C ILE A 117 11.31 10.44 1.71
N ILE A 118 10.21 11.16 1.90
CA ILE A 118 9.88 12.33 1.10
C ILE A 118 10.32 13.61 1.81
N GLU A 119 9.89 13.83 3.04
CA GLU A 119 10.19 15.11 3.73
C GLU A 119 11.68 15.29 4.00
N ARG A 120 12.42 14.21 4.30
CA ARG A 120 13.89 14.29 4.46
C ARG A 120 14.66 14.65 3.21
N ASN A 121 14.06 14.53 2.03
CA ASN A 121 14.74 14.72 0.74
C ASN A 121 14.19 15.91 -0.06
N ILE A 122 13.21 16.63 0.48
CA ILE A 122 12.66 17.87 -0.10
C ILE A 122 12.98 19.09 0.79
N ALA A 123 13.38 18.87 2.05
CA ALA A 123 13.83 19.91 2.98
C ALA A 123 15.31 20.29 2.82
#